data_AF-A0A4D7BKJ5-F1
#
_entry.id   AF-A0A4D7BKJ5-F1
#
_cell.length_a   1.000
_cell.length_b   1.000
_cell.length_c   1.000
_cell.angle_alpha   90.00
_cell.angle_beta   90.00
_cell.angle_gamma   90.00
#
_symmetry.space_group_name_H-M   'P 1'
#
loop_
_entity.id
_entity.type
_entity.pdbx_description
1 polymer ?
#
loop_
_entity_poly.entity_id
_entity_poly.type
_entity_poly.pdbx_seq_one_letter_code
_entity_poly.pdbx_strand_id
1 'polypeptide(L)'
;MSNGQTAEDHADAARAEFHQAIMAAFCHALRTTQLPPITVLGLVAMALGSVYQEVAEAHRGDNACPCGWQPDPGADVEALQAALAAMIPSPHVTDLLTMQALGRA
;
A
#
# COMPACT_ATOMS: atom_id res chain seq x y z
N MET A 1 21.50 6.77 20.63
CA MET A 1 20.88 6.68 19.29
C MET A 1 21.20 5.30 18.72
N SER A 2 20.33 4.28 18.90
CA SER A 2 20.58 2.92 18.35
C SER A 2 19.35 2.01 18.22
N ASN A 3 18.20 2.31 18.83
CA ASN A 3 17.04 1.39 18.74
C ASN A 3 16.08 1.69 17.57
N GLY A 4 16.13 2.89 16.98
CA GLY A 4 15.22 3.30 15.88
C GLY A 4 15.67 2.83 14.50
N GLN A 5 16.98 2.78 14.24
CA GLN A 5 17.55 2.43 12.94
C GLN A 5 17.20 0.97 12.54
N THR A 6 17.29 0.04 13.50
CA THR A 6 17.04 -1.39 13.26
C THR A 6 15.57 -1.69 12.95
N ALA A 7 14.63 -0.99 13.59
CA ALA A 7 13.20 -1.19 13.33
C ALA A 7 12.78 -0.64 11.96
N GLU A 8 13.34 0.49 11.54
CA GLU A 8 13.15 1.08 10.22
C GLU A 8 13.74 0.19 9.12
N ASP A 9 14.95 -0.32 9.32
CA ASP A 9 15.60 -1.28 8.41
C ASP A 9 14.77 -2.57 8.24
N HIS A 10 14.19 -3.09 9.34
CA HIS A 10 13.31 -4.25 9.28
C HIS A 10 12.00 -3.96 8.55
N ALA A 11 11.40 -2.79 8.76
CA ALA A 11 10.18 -2.39 8.07
C ALA A 11 10.42 -2.23 6.57
N ASP A 12 11.57 -1.69 6.16
CA ASP A 12 11.94 -1.55 4.76
C ASP A 12 12.22 -2.89 4.08
N ALA A 13 12.91 -3.81 4.75
CA ALA A 13 13.11 -5.16 4.27
C ALA A 13 11.76 -5.88 4.05
N ALA A 14 10.87 -5.83 5.05
CA ALA A 14 9.53 -6.41 4.94
C ALA A 14 8.72 -5.78 3.80
N ARG A 15 8.77 -4.44 3.64
CA ARG A 15 8.09 -3.73 2.54
C ARG A 15 8.61 -4.18 1.17
N ALA A 16 9.92 -4.39 1.03
CA ALA A 16 10.51 -4.88 -0.22
C ALA A 16 10.07 -6.32 -0.52
N GLU A 17 10.03 -7.19 0.48
CA GLU A 17 9.53 -8.57 0.36
C GLU A 17 8.05 -8.61 -0.07
N PHE A 18 7.19 -7.80 0.58
CA PHE A 18 5.78 -7.69 0.20
C PHE A 18 5.61 -7.17 -1.22
N HIS A 19 6.38 -6.16 -1.63
CA HIS A 19 6.33 -5.64 -2.99
C HIS A 19 6.67 -6.74 -4.01
N GLN A 20 7.72 -7.53 -3.77
CA GLN A 20 8.09 -8.64 -4.65
C GLN A 20 6.99 -9.71 -4.72
N ALA A 21 6.42 -10.11 -3.58
CA ALA A 21 5.34 -11.09 -3.53
C ALA A 21 4.09 -10.63 -4.28
N ILE A 22 3.67 -9.38 -4.07
CA ILE A 22 2.52 -8.77 -4.75
C ILE A 22 2.78 -8.68 -6.26
N MET A 23 3.97 -8.24 -6.68
CA MET A 23 4.30 -8.15 -8.10
C MET A 23 4.33 -9.51 -8.79
N ALA A 24 4.83 -10.55 -8.11
CA ALA A 24 4.80 -11.91 -8.63
C ALA A 24 3.37 -12.41 -8.84
N ALA A 25 2.49 -12.21 -7.85
CA ALA A 25 1.07 -12.57 -7.92
C ALA A 25 0.32 -11.79 -9.01
N PHE A 26 0.54 -10.47 -9.08
CA PHE A 26 -0.02 -9.59 -10.10
C PHE A 26 0.37 -10.04 -11.52
N CYS A 27 1.67 -10.27 -11.76
CA CYS A 27 2.15 -10.73 -13.06
C CYS A 27 1.58 -12.12 -13.43
N HIS A 28 1.45 -13.01 -12.45
CA HIS A 28 0.83 -14.32 -12.66
C HIS A 28 -0.64 -14.19 -13.06
N ALA A 29 -1.41 -13.35 -12.37
CA ALA A 29 -2.82 -13.10 -12.69
C ALA A 29 -2.98 -12.50 -14.09
N LEU A 30 -2.16 -11.53 -14.49
CA LEU A 30 -2.19 -10.97 -15.85
C LEU A 30 -1.98 -12.04 -16.92
N ARG A 31 -0.97 -12.89 -16.74
CA ARG A 31 -0.65 -13.96 -17.72
C ARG A 31 -1.75 -15.02 -17.84
N THR A 32 -2.47 -15.30 -16.75
CA THR A 32 -3.44 -16.40 -16.69
C THR A 32 -4.87 -15.98 -17.01
N THR A 33 -5.23 -14.72 -16.77
CA THR A 33 -6.63 -14.24 -16.86
C THR A 33 -6.90 -13.28 -18.02
N GLN A 34 -5.85 -12.67 -18.60
CA GLN A 34 -5.95 -11.58 -19.59
C GLN A 34 -6.79 -10.36 -19.14
N LEU A 35 -6.99 -10.19 -17.83
CA LEU A 35 -7.71 -9.04 -17.28
C LEU A 35 -6.89 -7.74 -17.44
N PRO A 36 -7.56 -6.58 -17.54
CA PRO A 36 -6.88 -5.29 -17.51
C PRO A 36 -6.09 -5.08 -16.20
N PRO A 37 -4.93 -4.39 -16.22
CA PRO A 37 -4.13 -4.13 -15.02
C PRO A 37 -4.91 -3.55 -13.85
N ILE A 38 -5.80 -2.58 -14.09
CA ILE A 38 -6.60 -1.95 -13.04
C ILE A 38 -7.58 -2.93 -12.39
N THR A 39 -8.11 -3.90 -13.16
CA THR A 39 -8.99 -4.95 -12.62
C THR A 39 -8.21 -5.88 -11.70
N VAL A 40 -7.00 -6.28 -12.09
CA VAL A 40 -6.14 -7.11 -11.23
C VAL A 40 -5.71 -6.37 -9.97
N LEU A 41 -5.40 -5.07 -10.05
CA LEU A 41 -5.14 -4.24 -8.87
C LEU A 41 -6.36 -4.19 -7.92
N GLY A 42 -7.57 -4.14 -8.47
CA GLY A 42 -8.80 -4.27 -7.68
C GLY A 42 -8.91 -5.62 -6.97
N LEU A 43 -8.54 -6.72 -7.62
CA LEU A 43 -8.49 -8.05 -6.98
C LEU A 43 -7.45 -8.10 -5.84
N VAL A 44 -6.28 -7.49 -6.04
CA VAL A 44 -5.25 -7.38 -5.00
C VAL A 44 -5.78 -6.59 -3.79
N ALA A 45 -6.48 -5.47 -4.02
CA ALA A 45 -7.09 -4.69 -2.95
C ALA A 45 -8.16 -5.48 -2.18
N MET A 46 -9.01 -6.26 -2.86
CA MET A 46 -9.97 -7.14 -2.19
C MET A 46 -9.29 -8.22 -1.35
N ALA A 47 -8.22 -8.84 -1.87
CA ALA A 47 -7.46 -9.83 -1.13
C ALA A 47 -6.82 -9.24 0.15
N LEU A 48 -6.27 -8.02 0.06
CA LEU A 48 -5.76 -7.29 1.22
C LEU A 48 -6.87 -7.02 2.25
N GLY A 49 -8.07 -6.63 1.79
CA GLY A 49 -9.23 -6.45 2.66
C GLY A 49 -9.65 -7.74 3.39
N SER A 50 -9.60 -8.89 2.72
CA SER A 50 -9.84 -10.19 3.36
C SER A 50 -8.80 -10.52 4.42
N VAL A 51 -7.51 -10.31 4.13
CA VAL A 51 -6.43 -10.49 5.13
C VAL A 51 -6.64 -9.56 6.32
N TYR A 52 -6.98 -8.29 6.10
CA TYR A 52 -7.31 -7.36 7.18
C TYR A 52 -8.45 -7.91 8.06
N GLN A 53 -9.53 -8.41 7.44
CA GLN A 53 -10.67 -8.95 8.19
C GLN A 53 -10.27 -10.18 9.03
N GLU A 54 -9.50 -11.11 8.46
CA GLU A 54 -9.00 -12.29 9.18
C GLU A 54 -8.13 -11.89 10.38
N VAL A 55 -7.22 -10.94 10.18
CA VAL A 55 -6.34 -10.44 11.25
C VAL A 55 -7.15 -9.69 12.30
N ALA A 56 -8.08 -8.82 11.90
CA ALA A 56 -8.96 -8.11 12.83
C ALA A 56 -9.81 -9.07 13.67
N GLU A 57 -10.33 -10.13 13.07
CA GLU A 57 -11.13 -11.13 13.78
C GLU A 57 -10.30 -11.90 14.80
N ALA A 58 -9.05 -12.24 14.49
CA ALA A 58 -8.13 -12.88 15.44
C ALA A 58 -7.81 -12.00 16.68
N HIS A 59 -8.10 -10.70 16.62
CA HIS A 59 -7.94 -9.75 17.73
C HIS A 59 -9.27 -9.45 18.44
N ARG A 60 -10.38 -10.05 18.00
CA ARG A 60 -11.68 -9.99 18.66
C ARG A 60 -11.95 -11.32 19.37
N GLY A 61 -12.43 -11.24 20.62
CA GLY A 61 -12.87 -12.41 21.39
C GLY A 61 -11.99 -12.76 22.59
N ASP A 62 -12.37 -13.83 23.30
CA ASP A 62 -11.84 -14.17 24.62
C ASP A 62 -10.37 -14.67 24.60
N ASN A 63 -9.86 -15.05 23.42
CA ASN A 63 -8.47 -15.42 23.18
C ASN A 63 -7.80 -14.46 22.18
N ALA A 64 -8.10 -13.15 22.26
CA ALA A 64 -7.49 -12.15 21.42
C ALA A 64 -5.95 -12.18 21.52
N CYS A 65 -5.30 -11.97 20.38
CA CYS A 65 -3.84 -11.83 20.32
C CYS A 65 -3.35 -10.75 21.31
N PRO A 66 -2.32 -11.03 22.14
CA PRO A 66 -1.88 -10.11 23.19
C PRO A 66 -0.99 -8.96 22.68
N CYS A 67 -0.86 -8.78 21.36
CA CYS A 67 0.02 -7.76 20.78
C CYS A 67 -0.43 -6.31 21.06
N GLY A 68 -1.67 -6.12 21.52
CA GLY A 68 -2.22 -4.82 21.92
C GLY A 68 -2.84 -4.00 20.78
N TRP A 69 -2.79 -4.48 19.53
CA TRP A 69 -3.51 -3.86 18.43
C TRP A 69 -5.03 -4.07 18.59
N GLN A 70 -5.79 -2.98 18.54
CA GLN A 70 -7.26 -2.98 18.59
C GLN A 70 -7.78 -2.54 17.22
N PRO A 71 -8.43 -3.43 16.46
CA PRO A 71 -8.89 -3.09 15.11
C PRO A 71 -9.97 -2.00 15.16
N ASP A 72 -9.74 -0.91 14.43
CA ASP A 72 -10.73 0.13 14.15
C ASP A 72 -10.91 0.21 12.63
N PRO A 73 -11.94 -0.42 12.07
CA PRO A 73 -12.12 -0.48 10.62
C PRO A 73 -12.16 0.88 9.92
N GLY A 74 -12.61 1.94 10.61
CA GLY A 74 -12.60 3.29 10.04
C GLY A 74 -11.17 3.82 9.93
N ALA A 75 -10.49 3.90 11.07
CA ALA A 75 -9.13 4.44 11.14
C ALA A 75 -8.11 3.59 10.37
N ASP A 76 -8.24 2.27 10.42
CA ASP A 76 -7.34 1.34 9.74
C ASP A 76 -7.45 1.49 8.21
N VAL A 77 -8.66 1.59 7.67
CA VAL A 77 -8.88 1.78 6.22
C VAL A 77 -8.35 3.14 5.76
N GLU A 78 -8.57 4.21 6.55
CA GLU A 78 -8.00 5.53 6.25
C GLU A 78 -6.47 5.48 6.23
N ALA A 79 -5.83 4.81 7.18
CA ALA A 79 -4.39 4.65 7.22
C ALA A 79 -3.85 3.87 6.00
N LEU A 80 -4.54 2.80 5.58
CA LEU A 80 -4.19 2.05 4.38
C LEU A 80 -4.31 2.90 3.11
N GLN A 81 -5.37 3.70 3.00
CA GLN A 81 -5.54 4.64 1.88
C GLN A 81 -4.45 5.70 1.86
N ALA A 82 -4.07 6.25 3.02
CA ALA A 82 -2.98 7.20 3.14
C ALA A 82 -1.63 6.59 2.74
N ALA A 83 -1.35 5.36 3.16
CA ALA A 83 -0.13 4.63 2.79
C ALA A 83 -0.06 4.39 1.27
N LEU A 84 -1.18 4.04 0.63
CA LEU A 84 -1.25 3.90 -0.82
C LEU A 84 -1.00 5.25 -1.52
N ALA A 85 -1.65 6.31 -1.06
CA ALA A 85 -1.51 7.66 -1.62
C ALA A 85 -0.07 8.17 -1.52
N ALA A 86 0.65 7.86 -0.42
CA ALA A 86 2.03 8.26 -0.22
C ALA A 86 3.01 7.67 -1.25
N MET A 87 2.65 6.57 -1.91
CA MET A 87 3.47 5.94 -2.95
C MET A 87 3.26 6.54 -4.35
N ILE A 88 2.22 7.36 -4.54
CA ILE A 88 1.93 8.00 -5.82
C ILE A 88 2.71 9.32 -5.86
N PRO A 89 3.64 9.50 -6.81
CA PRO A 89 4.33 10.77 -6.97
C PRO A 89 3.30 11.88 -7.20
N SER A 90 3.35 12.94 -6.40
CA SER A 90 2.61 14.16 -6.72
C SER A 90 3.02 14.61 -8.12
N PRO A 91 2.07 14.86 -9.04
CA PRO A 91 2.44 15.42 -10.33
C PRO A 91 3.19 16.72 -10.05
N HIS A 92 4.44 16.80 -10.50
CA HIS A 92 5.17 18.06 -10.50
C HIS A 92 4.36 19.02 -11.37
N VAL A 93 3.55 19.88 -10.72
CA VAL A 93 2.91 20.99 -11.40
C VAL A 93 4.05 21.92 -11.78
N THR A 94 4.57 21.73 -12.99
CA THR A 94 5.39 22.76 -13.62
C THR A 94 4.42 23.91 -13.82
N ASP A 95 4.52 24.91 -12.95
CA ASP A 95 3.67 26.08 -13.03
C ASP A 95 3.92 26.74 -14.39
N LEU A 96 2.95 26.64 -15.29
CA LEU A 96 3.00 27.24 -16.62
C LEU A 96 3.23 28.76 -16.53
N LEU A 97 2.91 29.39 -15.39
CA LEU A 97 3.19 30.80 -15.11
C LEU A 97 4.68 31.09 -14.86
N THR A 98 5.49 30.06 -14.58
CA THR A 98 6.94 30.18 -14.35
C THR A 98 7.77 29.75 -15.56
N MET A 99 7.14 29.23 -16.61
CA MET A 99 7.84 28.84 -17.83
C MET A 99 8.16 30.08 -18.68
N GLN A 100 9.45 30.31 -18.95
CA GLN A 100 9.88 31.40 -19.81
C GLN A 100 9.47 31.11 -21.27
N ALA A 101 8.63 31.97 -21.86
CA ALA A 101 8.24 31.84 -23.27
C ALA A 101 9.44 32.12 -24.19
N LEU A 102 9.92 31.09 -24.90
CA LEU A 102 11.08 31.16 -25.80
C LEU A 102 10.73 31.45 -27.28
N GLY A 103 9.45 31.68 -27.61
CA GLY A 103 8.99 31.89 -28.98
C GLY A 103 8.13 33.14 -29.13
N ARG A 104 8.39 33.91 -30.19
CA ARG A 104 7.51 34.99 -30.68
C ARG A 104 7.25 34.77 -32.19
N ALA A 105 5.98 34.89 -32.58
CA ALA A 105 5.50 34.79 -33.96
C ALA A 105 5.66 36.12 -34.70
#